data_AF-A0AAW8VAF7-F1
#
_entry.id   AF-A0AAW8VAF7-F1
#
_cell.length_a   1.000
_cell.length_b   1.000
_cell.length_c   1.000
_cell.angle_alpha   90.00
_cell.angle_beta   90.00
_cell.angle_gamma   90.00
#
_symmetry.space_group_name_H-M   'P 1'
#
loop_
_entity.id
_entity.type
_entity.pdbx_description
1 polymer ?
#
loop_
_entity_poly.entity_id
_entity_poly.type
_entity_poly.pdbx_seq_one_letter_code
_entity_poly.pdbx_strand_id
1 'polypeptide(L)'
;MSKFDLARALAGEPVRLRNGKKAFVAHRLPEGVINRVSEEGCVHDFALLGYTVQMMYSDEGSRLGYRFSFEKAWKIDGRELSDGNIGDEDIVAMWNDNIVKVELPRPLETAEVGQMVWYVSGERIDWLIYQANINEALMLEDARFFATSDDACAWVDLARRVREM
;
A
#
# COMPACT_ATOMS: atom_id res chain seq x y z
N MET A 1 8.01 3.90 -9.58
CA MET A 1 8.21 2.91 -8.49
C MET A 1 9.67 2.97 -8.06
N SER A 2 9.97 2.88 -6.75
CA SER A 2 11.36 2.80 -6.27
C SER A 2 12.00 1.52 -6.78
N LYS A 3 13.20 1.60 -7.39
CA LYS A 3 13.96 0.40 -7.78
C LYS A 3 14.32 -0.43 -6.53
N PHE A 4 14.64 -1.71 -6.72
CA PHE A 4 15.15 -2.57 -5.65
C PHE A 4 16.43 -1.99 -5.05
N ASP A 5 16.48 -1.91 -3.72
CA ASP A 5 17.62 -1.45 -2.93
C ASP A 5 17.97 -2.52 -1.90
N LEU A 6 19.11 -3.18 -2.11
CA LEU A 6 19.56 -4.29 -1.28
C LEU A 6 19.86 -3.87 0.17
N ALA A 7 20.45 -2.69 0.37
CA ALA A 7 20.85 -2.24 1.70
C ALA A 7 19.60 -1.98 2.56
N ARG A 8 18.59 -1.34 1.97
CA ARG A 8 17.30 -1.12 2.62
C ARG A 8 16.55 -2.41 2.89
N ALA A 9 16.53 -3.33 1.92
CA ALA A 9 15.90 -4.64 2.11
C ALA A 9 16.54 -5.43 3.26
N LEU A 10 17.88 -5.43 3.36
CA LEU A 10 18.61 -6.08 4.47
C LEU A 10 18.45 -5.34 5.81
N ALA A 11 18.11 -4.05 5.79
CA ALA A 11 17.72 -3.30 6.99
C ALA A 11 16.29 -3.62 7.47
N GLY A 12 15.58 -4.53 6.77
CA GLY A 12 14.25 -4.99 7.13
C GLY A 12 13.10 -4.26 6.43
N GLU A 13 13.41 -3.36 5.48
CA GLU A 13 12.36 -2.74 4.68
C GLU A 13 11.73 -3.76 3.70
N PRO A 14 10.40 -3.76 3.54
CA PRO A 14 9.73 -4.70 2.64
C PRO A 14 10.08 -4.43 1.17
N VAL A 15 10.02 -5.48 0.37
CA VAL A 15 10.20 -5.43 -1.09
C VAL A 15 8.95 -5.91 -1.81
N ARG A 16 8.81 -5.49 -3.07
CA ARG A 16 7.71 -5.89 -3.95
C ARG A 16 8.21 -6.90 -4.97
N LEU A 17 7.53 -8.04 -4.99
CA LEU A 17 7.73 -9.09 -5.99
C LEU A 17 7.01 -8.74 -7.30
N ARG A 18 7.44 -9.33 -8.41
CA ARG A 18 6.87 -9.12 -9.74
C ARG A 18 5.37 -9.44 -9.78
N ASN A 19 4.94 -10.52 -9.12
CA ASN A 19 3.53 -10.89 -8.94
C ASN A 19 2.75 -9.96 -7.98
N GLY A 20 3.35 -8.86 -7.50
CA GLY A 20 2.70 -7.87 -6.64
C GLY A 20 2.68 -8.22 -5.16
N LYS A 21 3.21 -9.37 -4.74
CA LYS A 21 3.26 -9.75 -3.32
C LYS A 21 4.32 -8.96 -2.55
N LYS A 22 4.06 -8.78 -1.25
CA LYS A 22 5.02 -8.24 -0.28
C LYS A 22 5.96 -9.35 0.18
N ALA A 23 7.26 -9.05 0.18
CA ALA A 23 8.29 -9.94 0.68
C ALA A 23 9.27 -9.18 1.58
N PHE A 24 10.08 -9.94 2.32
CA PHE A 24 11.13 -9.43 3.19
C PHE A 24 12.40 -10.24 2.94
N VAL A 25 13.53 -9.54 2.83
CA VAL A 25 14.85 -10.16 2.83
C VAL A 25 15.27 -10.29 4.29
N ALA A 26 15.44 -11.52 4.77
CA ALA A 26 15.75 -11.82 6.16
C ALA A 26 17.26 -11.94 6.39
N HIS A 27 17.99 -12.48 5.42
CA HIS A 27 19.41 -12.74 5.58
C HIS A 27 20.16 -12.75 4.25
N ARG A 28 21.42 -12.28 4.29
CA ARG A 28 22.39 -12.47 3.22
C ARG A 28 23.37 -13.57 3.62
N LEU A 29 23.35 -14.69 2.90
CA LEU A 29 24.32 -15.75 3.02
C LEU A 29 25.73 -15.25 2.67
N PRO A 30 26.77 -15.76 3.36
CA PRO A 30 28.15 -15.55 2.96
C PRO A 30 28.40 -16.02 1.52
N GLU A 31 29.36 -15.38 0.86
CA GLU A 31 29.81 -15.78 -0.46
C GLU A 31 30.30 -17.23 -0.45
N GLY A 32 29.95 -18.00 -1.48
CA GLY A 32 30.39 -19.39 -1.63
C GLY A 32 29.59 -20.44 -0.84
N VAL A 33 28.57 -20.05 -0.05
CA VAL A 33 27.75 -21.00 0.73
C VAL A 33 26.78 -21.81 -0.14
N ILE A 34 26.17 -21.18 -1.14
CA ILE A 34 25.34 -21.85 -2.15
C ILE A 34 25.98 -21.60 -3.52
N ASN A 35 26.65 -22.61 -4.03
CA ASN A 35 27.19 -22.61 -5.38
C ASN A 35 26.37 -23.58 -6.23
N ARG A 36 25.78 -23.11 -7.33
CA ARG A 36 25.37 -24.03 -8.39
C ARG A 36 26.62 -24.36 -9.20
N VAL A 37 26.97 -25.64 -9.25
CA VAL A 37 27.94 -26.15 -10.22
C VAL A 37 27.20 -26.29 -11.54
N SER A 38 27.61 -25.52 -12.55
CA SER A 38 27.19 -25.70 -13.94
C SER A 38 28.33 -26.33 -14.74
N GLU A 39 28.03 -26.81 -15.96
CA GLU A 39 29.05 -27.33 -16.88
C GLU A 39 30.11 -26.28 -17.26
N GLU A 40 29.81 -24.98 -17.10
CA GLU A 40 30.70 -23.85 -17.38
C GLU A 40 31.45 -23.32 -16.14
N GLY A 41 31.22 -23.91 -14.96
CA GLY A 41 31.88 -23.54 -13.70
C GLY A 41 30.93 -23.23 -12.53
N CYS A 42 31.52 -22.80 -11.41
CA CYS A 42 30.79 -22.36 -10.21
C CYS A 42 30.08 -21.03 -10.49
N VAL A 43 28.75 -21.04 -10.42
CA VAL A 43 27.94 -19.81 -10.58
C VAL A 43 27.43 -19.38 -9.19
N HIS A 44 27.97 -18.28 -8.70
CA HIS A 44 27.68 -17.69 -7.38
C HIS A 44 26.39 -16.89 -7.40
N ASP A 45 25.23 -17.54 -7.40
CA ASP A 45 24.02 -16.79 -7.73
C ASP A 45 23.04 -16.58 -6.58
N PHE A 46 23.09 -17.29 -5.45
CA PHE A 46 22.01 -17.20 -4.43
C PHE A 46 22.54 -16.80 -3.07
N ALA A 47 22.34 -15.53 -2.74
CA ALA A 47 22.85 -14.94 -1.51
C ALA A 47 21.74 -14.48 -0.57
N LEU A 48 20.49 -14.33 -1.03
CA LEU A 48 19.43 -13.73 -0.21
C LEU A 48 18.39 -14.77 0.18
N LEU A 49 18.10 -14.87 1.48
CA LEU A 49 17.00 -15.66 2.03
C LEU A 49 15.93 -14.75 2.61
N GLY A 50 14.68 -15.14 2.46
CA GLY A 50 13.57 -14.40 3.04
C GLY A 50 12.25 -15.12 2.98
N TYR A 51 11.17 -14.33 3.05
CA TYR A 51 9.81 -14.84 3.18
C TYR A 51 8.80 -13.88 2.57
N THR A 52 7.63 -14.40 2.22
CA THR A 52 6.46 -13.60 1.84
C THR A 52 5.43 -13.63 2.96
N VAL A 53 4.69 -12.53 3.10
CA VAL A 53 3.56 -12.42 4.03
C VAL A 53 2.31 -12.05 3.24
N GLN A 54 1.26 -12.86 3.37
CA GLN A 54 -0.02 -12.62 2.71
C GLN A 54 -1.16 -12.58 3.72
N MET A 55 -2.04 -11.58 3.57
CA MET A 55 -3.30 -11.53 4.31
C MET A 55 -4.28 -12.54 3.72
N MET A 56 -4.74 -13.48 4.53
CA MET A 56 -5.74 -14.47 4.15
C MET A 56 -7.14 -13.93 4.43
N TYR A 57 -8.05 -14.24 3.50
CA TYR A 57 -9.47 -13.96 3.62
C TYR A 57 -10.25 -15.27 3.47
N SER A 58 -11.41 -15.36 4.12
CA SER A 58 -12.38 -16.40 3.81
C SER A 58 -13.03 -16.13 2.45
N ASP A 59 -13.75 -17.12 1.92
CA ASP A 59 -14.56 -16.94 0.70
C ASP A 59 -15.63 -15.84 0.87
N GLU A 60 -16.03 -15.56 2.11
CA GLU A 60 -16.96 -14.50 2.50
C GLU A 60 -16.26 -13.15 2.76
N GLY A 61 -14.95 -13.03 2.49
CA GLY A 61 -14.18 -11.79 2.61
C GLY A 61 -13.76 -11.42 4.04
N SER A 62 -13.94 -12.29 5.03
CA SER A 62 -13.51 -12.04 6.41
C SER A 62 -12.01 -12.27 6.58
N ARG A 63 -11.31 -11.40 7.34
CA ARG A 63 -9.87 -11.53 7.59
C ARG A 63 -9.58 -12.75 8.46
N LEU A 64 -8.83 -13.71 7.93
CA LEU A 64 -8.45 -14.95 8.64
C LEU A 64 -7.09 -14.88 9.33
N GLY A 65 -6.26 -13.89 8.98
CA GLY A 65 -4.91 -13.73 9.53
C GLY A 65 -3.83 -13.87 8.46
N TYR A 66 -2.57 -13.84 8.90
CA TYR A 66 -1.43 -13.82 7.98
C TYR A 66 -0.94 -15.23 7.68
N ARG A 67 -0.73 -15.54 6.40
CA ARG A 67 0.04 -16.70 5.96
C ARG A 67 1.47 -16.26 5.65
N PHE A 68 2.41 -16.95 6.27
CA PHE A 68 3.83 -16.82 5.97
C PHE A 68 4.26 -17.95 5.06
N SER A 69 5.00 -17.63 4.01
CA SER A 69 5.75 -18.62 3.23
C SER A 69 7.22 -18.34 3.44
N PHE A 70 7.84 -19.18 4.24
CA PHE A 70 9.28 -19.24 4.46
C PHE A 70 9.89 -20.06 3.32
N GLU A 71 11.19 -19.90 3.04
CA GLU A 71 11.91 -20.54 1.92
C GLU A 71 11.95 -19.76 0.59
N LYS A 72 12.03 -18.42 0.64
CA LYS A 72 12.37 -17.66 -0.56
C LYS A 72 13.87 -17.46 -0.67
N ALA A 73 14.40 -17.71 -1.86
CA ALA A 73 15.79 -17.49 -2.19
C ALA A 73 15.92 -16.62 -3.44
N TRP A 74 16.75 -15.59 -3.38
CA TRP A 74 17.02 -14.70 -4.50
C TRP A 74 18.52 -14.53 -4.72
N LYS A 75 18.83 -14.12 -5.96
CA LYS A 75 20.13 -13.56 -6.28
C LYS A 75 20.36 -12.23 -5.59
N ILE A 76 21.62 -11.80 -5.54
CA ILE A 76 21.99 -10.51 -4.93
C ILE A 76 21.29 -9.32 -5.59
N ASP A 77 20.91 -9.47 -6.87
CA ASP A 77 20.16 -8.48 -7.65
C ASP A 77 18.63 -8.64 -7.53
N GLY A 78 18.15 -9.58 -6.72
CA GLY A 78 16.74 -9.78 -6.43
C GLY A 78 16.02 -10.77 -7.35
N ARG A 79 16.69 -11.39 -8.32
CA ARG A 79 16.05 -12.39 -9.19
C ARG A 79 15.77 -13.72 -8.49
N GLU A 80 14.64 -14.33 -8.80
CA GLU A 80 14.22 -15.64 -8.27
C GLU A 80 15.04 -16.80 -8.90
N LEU A 81 15.08 -17.94 -8.21
CA LEU A 81 15.53 -19.22 -8.75
C LEU A 81 14.52 -19.80 -9.76
N SER A 82 14.52 -19.28 -10.98
CA SER A 82 13.90 -19.93 -12.14
C SER A 82 14.98 -20.38 -13.13
N ASP A 83 14.67 -21.42 -13.90
CA ASP A 83 15.50 -22.11 -14.90
C ASP A 83 15.82 -21.27 -16.15
N GLY A 84 16.05 -19.96 -15.98
CA GLY A 84 16.30 -19.01 -17.07
C GLY A 84 15.04 -18.27 -17.54
N ASN A 85 13.88 -18.59 -16.99
CA ASN A 85 12.65 -17.83 -17.18
C ASN A 85 12.60 -16.60 -16.25
N ILE A 86 11.81 -15.58 -16.59
CA ILE A 86 11.51 -14.48 -15.65
C ILE A 86 10.71 -15.08 -14.50
N GLY A 87 11.24 -15.01 -13.28
CA GLY A 87 10.56 -15.48 -12.08
C GLY A 87 9.41 -14.55 -11.70
N ASP A 88 8.22 -15.12 -11.46
CA ASP A 88 7.06 -14.37 -10.98
C ASP A 88 7.31 -13.78 -9.58
N GLU A 89 8.33 -14.25 -8.88
CA GLU A 89 8.75 -13.74 -7.58
C GLU A 89 10.09 -13.01 -7.60
N ASP A 90 10.53 -12.51 -8.77
CA ASP A 90 11.61 -11.53 -8.82
C ASP A 90 11.29 -10.33 -7.93
N ILE A 91 12.27 -9.85 -7.16
CA ILE A 91 12.19 -8.56 -6.48
C ILE A 91 12.37 -7.45 -7.52
N VAL A 92 11.31 -6.71 -7.80
CA VAL A 92 11.30 -5.68 -8.85
C VAL A 92 11.37 -4.25 -8.32
N ALA A 93 11.09 -4.05 -7.03
CA ALA A 93 11.03 -2.75 -6.39
C ALA A 93 11.12 -2.86 -4.86
N MET A 94 11.43 -1.76 -4.19
CA MET A 94 11.09 -1.62 -2.77
C MET A 94 9.57 -1.59 -2.61
N TRP A 95 9.06 -2.14 -1.51
CA TRP A 95 7.64 -2.07 -1.21
C TRP A 95 7.30 -0.66 -0.73
N ASN A 96 6.61 0.07 -1.58
CA ASN A 96 5.89 1.25 -1.13
C ASN A 96 4.56 0.74 -0.60
N ASP A 97 4.26 0.95 0.68
CA ASP A 97 2.87 0.84 1.12
C ASP A 97 2.05 1.73 0.19
N ASN A 98 0.93 1.23 -0.33
CA ASN A 98 0.04 1.95 -1.25
C ASN A 98 -0.64 3.15 -0.56
N ILE A 99 0.04 3.83 0.35
CA ILE A 99 -0.31 5.11 0.93
C ILE A 99 -0.05 6.15 -0.15
N VAL A 100 -1.07 6.39 -0.96
CA VAL A 100 -1.11 7.60 -1.77
C VAL A 100 -1.32 8.75 -0.78
N LYS A 101 -0.28 9.56 -0.57
CA LYS A 101 -0.45 10.84 0.12
C LYS A 101 -1.23 11.75 -0.82
N VAL A 102 -2.47 12.05 -0.45
CA VAL A 102 -3.32 13.02 -1.12
C VAL A 102 -3.49 14.21 -0.19
N GLU A 103 -3.26 15.40 -0.74
CA GLU A 103 -3.65 16.64 -0.08
C GLU A 103 -5.14 16.85 -0.33
N LEU A 104 -5.90 16.93 0.75
CA LEU A 104 -7.33 17.24 0.71
C LEU A 104 -7.57 18.54 1.45
N PRO A 105 -8.55 19.32 0.99
CA PRO A 105 -9.00 20.48 1.74
C PRO A 105 -9.54 20.02 3.09
N ARG A 106 -9.19 20.78 4.13
CA ARG A 106 -9.58 20.46 5.50
C ARG A 106 -11.09 20.72 5.66
N PRO A 107 -11.87 19.78 6.22
CA PRO A 107 -13.24 20.07 6.64
C PRO A 107 -13.26 21.21 7.67
N LEU A 108 -14.41 21.85 7.80
CA LEU A 108 -14.62 22.92 8.79
C LEU A 108 -14.59 22.34 10.21
N GLU A 109 -13.78 22.94 11.08
CA GLU A 109 -13.76 22.64 12.52
C GLU A 109 -14.91 23.35 13.27
N THR A 110 -15.34 24.50 12.76
CA THR A 110 -16.36 25.36 13.35
C THR A 110 -17.26 25.93 12.26
N ALA A 111 -18.53 26.17 12.59
CA ALA A 111 -19.46 26.91 11.74
C ALA A 111 -20.27 27.91 12.58
N GLU A 112 -20.52 29.09 12.03
CA GLU A 112 -21.33 30.12 12.67
C GLU A 112 -22.80 30.01 12.26
N VAL A 113 -23.73 30.32 13.17
CA VAL A 113 -25.16 30.36 12.83
C VAL A 113 -25.39 31.42 11.74
N GLY A 114 -26.03 31.03 10.65
CA GLY A 114 -26.20 31.86 9.45
C GLY A 114 -25.12 31.64 8.38
N GLN A 115 -24.06 30.88 8.66
CA GLN A 115 -23.04 30.55 7.68
C GLN A 115 -23.56 29.53 6.66
N MET A 116 -23.38 29.80 5.38
CA MET A 116 -23.60 28.81 4.33
C MET A 116 -22.44 27.80 4.34
N VAL A 117 -22.78 26.51 4.40
CA VAL A 117 -21.81 25.40 4.43
C VAL A 117 -22.18 24.32 3.42
N TRP A 118 -21.17 23.64 2.90
CA TRP A 118 -21.32 22.57 1.90
C TRP A 118 -21.07 21.21 2.56
N TYR A 119 -21.75 20.16 2.11
CA TYR A 119 -21.55 18.81 2.62
C TYR A 119 -21.89 17.75 1.57
N VAL A 120 -21.44 16.52 1.81
CA VAL A 120 -21.75 15.37 0.95
C VAL A 120 -23.00 14.67 1.48
N SER A 121 -24.02 14.54 0.64
CA SER A 121 -25.33 13.95 0.91
C SER A 121 -25.56 12.77 -0.04
N GLY A 122 -25.32 11.54 0.43
CA GLY A 122 -25.35 10.36 -0.43
C GLY A 122 -24.31 10.48 -1.55
N GLU A 123 -24.76 10.55 -2.81
CA GLU A 123 -23.91 10.67 -4.00
C GLU A 123 -23.82 12.10 -4.55
N ARG A 124 -24.31 13.11 -3.80
CA ARG A 124 -24.37 14.51 -4.25
C ARG A 124 -23.71 15.45 -3.26
N ILE A 125 -23.34 16.62 -3.75
CA ILE A 125 -22.88 17.75 -2.94
C ILE A 125 -24.07 18.67 -2.74
N ASP A 126 -24.43 18.89 -1.48
CA ASP A 126 -25.52 19.79 -1.07
C ASP A 126 -24.97 20.93 -0.19
N TRP A 127 -25.83 21.90 0.11
CA TRP A 127 -25.51 23.03 0.98
C TRP A 127 -26.67 23.36 1.91
N LEU A 128 -26.37 24.00 3.04
CA LEU A 128 -27.36 24.54 3.97
C LEU A 128 -26.85 25.82 4.64
N ILE A 129 -27.75 26.57 5.27
CA ILE A 129 -27.39 27.65 6.18
C ILE A 129 -27.35 27.07 7.60
N TYR A 130 -26.18 27.04 8.22
CA TYR A 130 -25.97 26.43 9.54
C TYR A 130 -26.83 27.13 10.60
N GLN A 131 -27.58 26.35 11.38
CA GLN A 131 -28.48 26.79 12.44
C GLN A 131 -28.10 26.20 13.81
N ALA A 132 -27.03 25.41 13.89
CA ALA A 132 -26.58 24.72 15.11
C ALA A 132 -27.66 23.84 15.76
N ASN A 133 -28.54 23.24 14.95
CA ASN A 133 -29.45 22.22 15.46
C ASN A 133 -28.69 20.91 15.75
N ILE A 134 -29.34 19.98 16.47
CA ILE A 134 -28.71 18.73 16.92
C ILE A 134 -28.08 17.95 15.76
N ASN A 135 -28.75 17.87 14.60
CA ASN A 135 -28.23 17.12 13.45
C ASN A 135 -27.01 17.81 12.84
N GLU A 136 -27.06 19.14 12.69
CA GLU A 136 -25.95 19.92 12.15
C GLU A 136 -24.75 19.95 13.09
N ALA A 137 -24.97 20.00 14.41
CA ALA A 137 -23.89 19.90 15.39
C ALA A 137 -23.16 18.55 15.26
N LEU A 138 -23.91 17.44 15.14
CA LEU A 138 -23.34 16.11 14.91
C LEU A 138 -22.59 16.02 13.57
N MET A 139 -23.13 16.62 12.51
CA MET A 139 -22.44 16.65 11.21
C MET A 139 -21.13 17.45 11.25
N LEU A 140 -21.07 18.52 12.05
CA LEU A 140 -19.85 19.31 12.26
C LEU A 140 -18.81 18.51 13.06
N GLU A 141 -19.24 17.82 14.13
CA GLU A 141 -18.37 16.92 14.91
C GLU A 141 -17.80 15.78 14.05
N ASP A 142 -18.58 15.25 13.12
CA ASP A 142 -18.18 14.24 12.14
C ASP A 142 -17.33 14.80 10.98
N ALA A 143 -16.94 16.08 11.01
CA ALA A 143 -16.14 16.75 9.98
C ALA A 143 -16.75 16.66 8.56
N ARG A 144 -18.08 16.82 8.46
CA ARG A 144 -18.82 16.70 7.19
C ARG A 144 -19.04 17.99 6.43
N PHE A 145 -18.71 19.14 7.03
CA PHE A 145 -18.92 20.45 6.42
C PHE A 145 -17.64 21.00 5.77
N PHE A 146 -17.83 21.72 4.68
CA PHE A 146 -16.80 22.35 3.87
C PHE A 146 -17.14 23.81 3.59
N ALA A 147 -16.10 24.63 3.41
CA ALA A 147 -16.25 26.04 3.09
C ALA A 147 -16.82 26.26 1.68
N THR A 148 -16.48 25.39 0.74
CA THR A 148 -16.88 25.49 -0.67
C THR A 148 -17.38 24.16 -1.24
N SER A 149 -18.10 24.21 -2.37
CA SER A 149 -18.51 23.02 -3.11
C SER A 149 -17.31 22.24 -3.67
N ASP A 150 -16.26 22.95 -4.09
CA ASP A 150 -15.05 22.35 -4.65
C ASP A 150 -14.28 21.55 -3.59
N ASP A 151 -14.25 22.04 -2.35
CA ASP A 151 -13.66 21.32 -1.23
C ASP A 151 -14.39 20.00 -0.98
N ALA A 152 -15.73 20.03 -0.94
CA ALA A 152 -16.53 18.82 -0.82
C ALA A 152 -16.31 17.86 -2.00
N CYS A 153 -16.17 18.38 -3.22
CA CYS A 153 -15.93 17.61 -4.43
C CYS A 153 -14.61 16.84 -4.38
N ALA A 154 -13.54 17.45 -3.86
CA ALA A 154 -12.23 16.80 -3.74
C ALA A 154 -12.29 15.49 -2.91
N TRP A 155 -13.12 15.46 -1.87
CA TRP A 155 -13.34 14.27 -1.06
C TRP A 155 -14.15 13.19 -1.80
N VAL A 156 -15.20 13.57 -2.53
CA VAL A 156 -15.97 12.64 -3.36
C VAL A 156 -15.11 12.04 -4.47
N ASP A 157 -14.29 12.85 -5.13
CA ASP A 157 -13.39 12.40 -6.20
C ASP A 157 -12.31 11.47 -5.67
N LEU A 158 -11.80 11.70 -4.44
CA LEU A 158 -10.93 10.73 -3.80
C LEU A 158 -11.65 9.41 -3.53
N ALA A 159 -12.86 9.44 -2.95
CA ALA A 159 -13.62 8.24 -2.66
C ALA A 159 -13.93 7.44 -3.94
N ARG A 160 -14.23 8.12 -5.05
CA ARG A 160 -14.46 7.48 -6.36
C ARG A 160 -13.18 6.83 -6.90
N ARG A 161 -12.06 7.57 -6.92
CA ARG A 161 -10.75 7.05 -7.33
C ARG A 161 -10.37 5.80 -6.54
N VAL A 162 -10.55 5.82 -5.22
CA VAL A 162 -10.25 4.66 -4.36
C VAL A 162 -11.15 3.46 -4.65
N ARG A 163 -12.43 3.68 -4.99
CA ARG A 163 -13.37 2.60 -5.35
C ARG A 163 -13.04 1.95 -6.70
N GLU A 164 -12.48 2.71 -7.63
CA GLU A 164 -12.14 2.28 -8.99
C GLU A 164 -10.73 1.68 -9.12
N MET A 165 -9.93 1.72 -8.05
CA MET A 165 -8.59 1.11 -7.96
C MET A 165 -8.64 -0.38 -7.60
#